data_AF-A0A915LDM8-F1
#
_entry.id   AF-A0A915LDM8-F1
#
_cell.length_a   1.000
_cell.length_b   1.000
_cell.length_c   1.000
_cell.angle_alpha   90.00
_cell.angle_beta   90.00
_cell.angle_gamma   90.00
#
_symmetry.space_group_name_H-M   'P 1'
#
loop_
_entity.id
_entity.type
_entity.pdbx_description
1 polymer ?
#
loop_
_entity_poly.entity_id
_entity_poly.type
_entity_poly.pdbx_seq_one_letter_code
_entity_poly.pdbx_strand_id
1 'polypeptide(L)'
;MSNPASKLWQTVVCKNGVVAAWHPSIPFPYGHSRPIDLTQIEEQKKKFLQNIQKYKDSTEPIKEKGPSDLELREIFYTNMQEWRPRYRETRLRIQEYLFQQICLKQKPNQHYLCMFEHSPPAYIVGIREGIYTEETEQKVVKLGAEFHRVKRGGLITFHGPGQLVAYPVKYF
;
A
#
# COMPACT_ATOMS: atom_id res chain seq x y z
N MET A 1 13.11 -12.53 -43.33
CA MET A 1 14.39 -11.92 -42.94
C MET A 1 14.69 -12.34 -41.52
N SER A 2 15.71 -13.18 -41.30
CA SER A 2 16.04 -13.75 -39.99
C SER A 2 16.67 -12.69 -39.08
N ASN A 3 16.21 -12.63 -37.83
CA ASN A 3 16.75 -11.71 -36.81
C ASN A 3 18.21 -12.08 -36.48
N PRO A 4 19.20 -11.20 -36.68
CA PRO A 4 20.61 -11.50 -36.41
C PRO A 4 20.93 -11.77 -34.94
N ALA A 5 20.03 -11.43 -34.01
CA ALA A 5 20.21 -11.64 -32.57
C ALA A 5 20.12 -13.12 -32.14
N SER A 6 19.41 -13.98 -32.89
CA SER A 6 19.24 -15.39 -32.51
C SER A 6 20.47 -16.27 -32.77
N LYS A 7 21.59 -15.69 -33.23
CA LYS A 7 22.83 -16.39 -33.59
C LYS A 7 24.01 -16.15 -32.63
N LEU A 8 23.81 -15.37 -31.56
CA LEU A 8 24.88 -14.94 -30.65
C LEU A 8 25.08 -15.85 -29.43
N TRP A 9 24.00 -16.40 -28.89
CA TRP A 9 24.07 -17.43 -27.85
C TRP A 9 24.62 -18.75 -28.40
N GLN A 10 25.64 -19.30 -27.76
CA GLN A 10 26.22 -20.59 -28.13
C GLN A 10 26.31 -21.48 -26.91
N THR A 11 25.68 -22.64 -26.98
CA THR A 11 25.81 -23.68 -25.96
C THR A 11 26.55 -24.86 -26.58
N VAL A 12 27.64 -25.28 -25.95
CA VAL A 12 28.48 -26.39 -26.39
C VAL A 12 28.56 -27.44 -25.30
N VAL A 13 28.54 -28.71 -25.70
CA VAL A 13 28.80 -29.84 -24.80
C VAL A 13 30.25 -30.27 -25.02
N CYS A 14 31.07 -30.13 -23.99
CA CYS A 14 32.48 -30.51 -24.00
C CYS A 14 32.62 -32.04 -24.04
N LYS A 15 33.78 -32.54 -24.50
CA LYS A 15 34.07 -33.99 -24.61
C LYS A 15 33.98 -34.74 -23.28
N ASN A 16 34.09 -34.03 -22.16
CA ASN A 16 33.93 -34.55 -20.80
C ASN A 16 32.49 -34.49 -20.28
N GLY A 17 31.51 -34.13 -21.11
CA GLY A 17 30.10 -34.03 -20.75
C GLY A 17 29.68 -32.70 -20.09
N VAL A 18 30.61 -31.76 -19.86
CA VAL A 18 30.30 -30.45 -19.30
C VAL A 18 29.59 -29.58 -20.34
N VAL A 19 28.52 -28.90 -19.94
CA VAL A 19 27.83 -27.93 -20.79
C VAL A 19 28.41 -26.54 -20.52
N ALA A 20 28.94 -25.89 -21.55
CA ALA A 20 29.38 -24.50 -21.51
C ALA A 20 28.43 -23.64 -22.34
N ALA A 21 28.03 -22.50 -21.81
CA ALA A 21 27.18 -21.53 -22.50
C ALA A 21 27.91 -20.18 -22.59
N TRP A 22 27.96 -19.62 -23.79
CA TRP A 22 28.53 -18.30 -24.06
C TRP A 22 27.42 -17.33 -24.47
N HIS A 23 27.28 -16.26 -23.70
CA HIS A 23 26.29 -15.21 -23.93
C HIS A 23 26.96 -13.82 -23.84
N PRO A 24 27.54 -13.30 -24.94
CA PRO A 24 28.13 -11.96 -24.92
C PRO A 24 27.04 -10.90 -24.71
N SER A 25 27.40 -9.78 -24.08
CA SER A 25 26.51 -8.61 -23.95
C SER A 25 26.20 -8.04 -25.35
N ILE A 26 24.91 -7.82 -25.64
CA ILE A 26 24.47 -7.23 -26.91
C ILE A 26 24.37 -5.71 -26.72
N PRO A 27 25.16 -4.88 -27.43
CA PRO A 27 25.04 -3.43 -27.34
C PRO A 27 23.72 -2.97 -27.99
N PHE A 28 23.12 -1.91 -27.44
CA PHE A 28 21.92 -1.32 -28.01
C PHE A 28 22.26 -0.59 -29.33
N PRO A 29 21.66 -0.96 -30.48
CA PRO A 29 22.00 -0.37 -31.76
C PRO A 29 21.54 1.09 -31.84
N TYR A 30 22.41 1.97 -32.32
CA TYR A 30 22.14 3.40 -32.43
C TYR A 30 20.88 3.72 -33.25
N GLY A 31 20.62 2.97 -34.34
CA GLY A 31 19.42 3.16 -35.17
C GLY A 31 18.09 2.86 -34.49
N HIS A 32 18.10 2.24 -33.30
CA HIS A 32 16.92 2.01 -32.47
C HIS A 32 16.75 3.08 -31.38
N SER A 33 17.66 4.05 -31.32
CA SER A 33 17.54 5.21 -30.42
C SER A 33 16.69 6.31 -31.07
N ARG A 34 16.21 7.24 -30.24
CA ARG A 34 15.56 8.48 -30.70
C ARG A 34 16.39 9.67 -30.25
N PRO A 35 16.49 10.74 -31.05
CA PRO A 35 17.14 11.96 -30.60
C PRO A 35 16.38 12.55 -29.42
N ILE A 36 17.13 13.12 -28.48
CA ILE A 36 16.57 13.85 -27.34
C ILE A 36 16.25 15.26 -27.80
N ASP A 37 15.00 15.69 -27.63
CA ASP A 37 14.59 17.06 -27.94
C ASP A 37 14.98 18.01 -26.78
N LEU A 38 16.13 18.67 -26.94
CA LEU A 38 16.68 19.57 -25.91
C LEU A 38 15.80 20.80 -25.70
N THR A 39 15.18 21.34 -26.75
CA THR A 39 14.37 22.56 -26.64
C THR A 39 13.09 22.25 -25.85
N GLN A 40 12.44 21.11 -26.13
CA GLN A 40 11.29 20.64 -25.37
C GLN A 40 11.63 20.46 -23.88
N ILE A 41 12.79 19.89 -23.57
CA ILE A 41 13.24 19.69 -22.19
C ILE A 41 13.49 21.02 -21.48
N GLU A 42 14.16 21.97 -22.14
CA GLU A 42 14.41 23.31 -21.59
C GLU A 42 13.09 24.06 -21.32
N GLU A 43 12.13 23.98 -22.23
CA GLU A 43 10.80 24.54 -22.03
C GLU A 43 10.05 23.90 -20.86
N GLN A 44 10.04 22.56 -20.77
CA GLN A 44 9.43 21.84 -19.66
C GLN A 44 10.08 22.22 -18.32
N LYS A 45 11.41 22.30 -18.28
CA LYS A 45 12.16 22.72 -17.10
C LYS A 45 11.82 24.16 -16.70
N LYS A 46 11.74 25.09 -17.66
CA LYS A 46 11.36 26.48 -17.41
C LYS A 46 9.94 26.58 -16.84
N LYS A 47 8.97 25.86 -17.42
CA LYS A 47 7.59 25.78 -16.91
C LYS A 47 7.53 25.23 -15.48
N PHE A 48 8.28 24.17 -15.21
CA PHE A 48 8.35 23.57 -13.88
C PHE A 48 8.91 24.54 -12.83
N LEU A 49 10.01 25.22 -13.13
CA LEU A 49 10.61 26.21 -12.22
C LEU A 49 9.69 27.41 -11.97
N GLN A 50 8.99 27.89 -13.01
CA GLN A 50 7.99 28.95 -12.89
C GLN A 50 6.83 28.54 -11.96
N ASN A 51 6.36 27.29 -12.07
CA ASN A 51 5.32 26.78 -11.18
C ASN A 51 5.80 26.76 -9.71
N ILE A 52 7.02 26.27 -9.45
CA ILE A 52 7.59 26.28 -8.09
C ILE A 52 7.70 27.70 -7.54
N GLN A 53 8.18 28.64 -8.34
CA GLN A 53 8.32 30.03 -7.93
C GLN A 53 6.96 30.65 -7.60
N LYS A 54 5.94 30.39 -8.43
CA LYS A 54 4.55 30.78 -8.16
C LYS A 54 4.03 30.24 -6.82
N TYR A 55 4.35 29.00 -6.46
CA TYR A 55 3.97 28.42 -5.16
C TYR A 55 4.73 29.04 -3.98
N LYS A 56 5.98 29.48 -4.17
CA LYS A 56 6.76 30.18 -3.13
C LYS A 56 6.28 31.61 -2.91
N ASP A 57 5.91 32.30 -3.98
CA ASP A 57 5.45 33.69 -3.95
C ASP A 57 3.96 33.79 -3.56
N SER A 58 3.25 32.67 -3.65
CA SER A 58 1.88 32.50 -3.17
C SER A 58 1.83 32.62 -1.64
N THR A 59 1.14 33.63 -1.13
CA THR A 59 0.75 33.72 0.29
C THR A 59 -0.42 32.82 0.65
N GLU A 60 -1.00 32.10 -0.32
CA GLU A 60 -2.02 31.09 -0.05
C GLU A 60 -1.38 29.98 0.80
N PRO A 61 -2.00 29.58 1.92
CA PRO A 61 -1.52 28.43 2.67
C PRO A 61 -1.46 27.23 1.72
N ILE A 62 -0.35 26.49 1.73
CA ILE A 62 -0.27 25.18 1.08
C ILE A 62 -1.54 24.45 1.50
N LYS A 63 -2.40 24.07 0.53
CA LYS A 63 -3.60 23.29 0.85
C LYS A 63 -3.16 22.17 1.77
N GLU A 64 -3.62 22.18 3.02
CA GLU A 64 -3.19 21.21 4.04
C GLU A 64 -3.46 19.77 3.59
N LYS A 65 -4.34 19.61 2.60
CA LYS A 65 -4.65 18.36 1.91
C LYS A 65 -3.99 18.35 0.54
N GLY A 66 -3.17 17.33 0.32
CA GLY A 66 -2.58 16.99 -0.99
C GLY A 66 -3.63 16.64 -2.05
N PRO A 67 -3.21 16.11 -3.21
CA PRO A 67 -4.11 15.71 -4.29
C PRO A 67 -5.16 14.70 -3.80
N SER A 68 -6.36 14.82 -4.36
CA SER A 68 -7.48 13.91 -4.10
C SER A 68 -7.19 12.49 -4.59
N ASP A 69 -7.87 11.49 -4.02
CA ASP A 69 -7.73 10.08 -4.45
C ASP A 69 -8.02 9.89 -5.96
N LEU A 70 -8.87 10.74 -6.55
CA LEU A 70 -9.16 10.74 -7.99
C LEU A 70 -7.95 11.22 -8.82
N GLU A 71 -7.30 12.31 -8.39
CA GLU A 71 -6.08 12.80 -9.03
C GLU A 71 -4.96 11.78 -8.89
N LEU A 72 -4.82 11.14 -7.73
CA LEU A 72 -3.82 10.10 -7.50
C LEU A 72 -4.06 8.88 -8.41
N ARG A 73 -5.32 8.45 -8.58
CA ARG A 73 -5.69 7.40 -9.54
C ARG A 73 -5.25 7.74 -10.96
N GLU A 74 -5.49 8.97 -11.40
CA GLU A 74 -5.16 9.42 -12.76
C GLU A 74 -3.65 9.58 -12.98
N ILE A 75 -2.91 10.06 -11.98
CA ILE A 75 -1.46 10.24 -12.04
C ILE A 75 -0.73 8.90 -12.07
N PHE A 76 -1.13 7.97 -11.19
CA PHE A 76 -0.38 6.74 -10.97
C PHE A 76 -0.95 5.53 -11.72
N TYR A 77 -2.09 5.67 -12.40
CA TYR A 77 -2.79 4.57 -13.08
C TYR A 77 -3.08 3.38 -12.14
N THR A 78 -3.33 3.67 -10.87
CA THR A 78 -3.62 2.68 -9.83
C THR A 78 -5.10 2.65 -9.49
N ASN A 79 -5.55 1.76 -8.59
CA ASN A 79 -6.93 1.77 -8.14
C ASN A 79 -7.17 2.79 -7.01
N MET A 80 -8.39 3.35 -6.92
CA MET A 80 -8.74 4.35 -5.89
C MET A 80 -8.59 3.80 -4.46
N GLN A 81 -8.79 2.50 -4.27
CA GLN A 81 -8.67 1.83 -2.98
C GLN A 81 -7.23 1.74 -2.46
N GLU A 82 -6.22 1.92 -3.33
CA GLU A 82 -4.82 1.92 -2.90
C GLU A 82 -4.44 3.17 -2.11
N TRP A 83 -5.11 4.30 -2.39
CA TRP A 83 -4.85 5.59 -1.75
C TRP A 83 -5.68 5.83 -0.49
N ARG A 84 -6.68 4.99 -0.23
CA ARG A 84 -7.43 5.07 1.02
C ARG A 84 -6.52 4.61 2.17
N PRO A 85 -6.47 5.36 3.29
CA PRO A 85 -5.69 4.95 4.45
C PRO A 85 -6.08 3.51 4.83
N ARG A 86 -5.10 2.61 4.97
CA ARG A 86 -5.37 1.31 5.59
C ARG A 86 -5.75 1.61 7.03
N TYR A 87 -7.05 1.60 7.32
CA TYR A 87 -7.63 2.14 8.55
C TYR A 87 -7.03 1.55 9.85
N ARG A 88 -6.21 0.49 9.82
CA ARG A 88 -5.79 -0.27 11.02
C ARG A 88 -4.87 0.52 11.96
N GLU A 89 -3.78 1.11 11.46
CA GLU A 89 -2.82 1.81 12.32
C GLU A 89 -3.46 3.02 13.00
N THR A 90 -4.36 3.70 12.30
CA THR A 90 -5.13 4.82 12.84
C THR A 90 -6.23 4.35 13.79
N ARG A 91 -6.91 3.22 13.52
CA ARG A 91 -8.01 2.65 14.34
C ARG A 91 -7.55 2.24 15.75
N LEU A 92 -6.52 1.39 15.83
CA LEU A 92 -6.02 0.89 17.12
C LEU A 92 -5.47 2.04 17.95
N ARG A 93 -4.71 2.95 17.31
CA ARG A 93 -4.19 4.14 17.98
C ARG A 93 -5.28 5.06 18.52
N ILE A 94 -6.38 5.27 17.79
CA ILE A 94 -7.50 6.08 18.29
C ILE A 94 -8.19 5.40 19.47
N GLN A 95 -8.47 4.10 19.38
CA GLN A 95 -9.08 3.36 20.49
C GLN A 95 -8.17 3.35 21.73
N GLU A 96 -6.88 3.05 21.54
CA GLU A 96 -5.87 3.07 22.61
C GLU A 96 -5.68 4.46 23.19
N TYR A 97 -5.64 5.49 22.35
CA TYR A 97 -5.54 6.88 22.79
C TYR A 97 -6.76 7.29 23.61
N LEU A 98 -7.98 7.08 23.11
CA LEU A 98 -9.21 7.41 23.84
C LEU A 98 -9.31 6.61 25.14
N PHE A 99 -8.90 5.34 25.12
CA PHE A 99 -8.84 4.49 26.31
C PHE A 99 -7.81 5.03 27.32
N GLN A 100 -6.60 5.40 26.89
CA GLN A 100 -5.58 6.02 27.74
C GLN A 100 -6.06 7.34 28.34
N GLN A 101 -6.73 8.20 27.55
CA GLN A 101 -7.29 9.46 28.04
C GLN A 101 -8.36 9.25 29.12
N ILE A 102 -9.19 8.22 28.96
CA ILE A 102 -10.16 7.78 29.99
C ILE A 102 -9.44 7.24 31.23
N CYS A 103 -8.48 6.34 31.07
CA CYS A 103 -7.73 5.74 32.18
C CYS A 103 -6.94 6.79 32.98
N LEU A 104 -6.40 7.80 32.30
CA LEU A 104 -5.67 8.91 32.92
C LEU A 104 -6.62 9.97 33.53
N LYS A 105 -7.94 9.76 33.51
CA LYS A 105 -8.99 10.68 34.00
C LYS A 105 -8.89 12.10 33.45
N GLN A 106 -8.27 12.29 32.28
CA GLN A 106 -8.09 13.62 31.67
C GLN A 106 -9.41 14.17 31.12
N LYS A 107 -10.39 13.29 30.86
CA LYS A 107 -11.75 13.64 30.41
C LYS A 107 -12.80 12.85 31.23
N PRO A 108 -13.02 13.22 32.50
CA PRO A 108 -13.98 12.51 33.34
C PRO A 108 -15.40 12.63 32.77
N ASN A 109 -16.20 11.57 32.92
CA ASN A 109 -17.61 11.49 32.50
C ASN A 109 -17.88 11.57 30.99
N GLN A 110 -16.87 11.36 30.13
CA GLN A 110 -17.08 11.24 28.69
C GLN A 110 -17.13 9.77 28.25
N HIS A 111 -18.15 9.42 27.48
CA HIS A 111 -18.27 8.13 26.80
C HIS A 111 -18.03 8.34 25.30
N TYR A 112 -17.34 7.41 24.65
CA TYR A 112 -17.09 7.45 23.22
C TYR A 112 -17.71 6.25 22.53
N LEU A 113 -18.23 6.47 21.33
CA LEU A 113 -18.64 5.40 20.42
C LEU A 113 -17.76 5.47 19.18
N CYS A 114 -16.84 4.51 19.05
CA CYS A 114 -15.98 4.42 17.88
C CYS A 114 -16.68 3.57 16.81
N MET A 115 -17.06 4.18 15.69
CA MET A 115 -17.75 3.50 14.58
C MET A 115 -16.86 3.45 13.34
N PHE A 116 -16.76 2.29 12.71
CA PHE A 116 -16.00 2.11 11.47
C PHE A 116 -16.37 0.83 10.73
N GLU A 117 -15.88 0.71 9.51
CA GLU A 117 -15.99 -0.46 8.66
C GLU A 117 -14.61 -1.11 8.49
N HIS A 118 -14.55 -2.44 8.32
CA HIS A 118 -13.28 -3.14 8.12
C HIS A 118 -12.94 -3.26 6.62
N SER A 119 -11.85 -2.60 6.22
CA SER A 119 -11.22 -2.79 4.92
C SER A 119 -9.69 -2.80 5.11
N PRO A 120 -8.98 -3.91 4.81
CA PRO A 120 -9.48 -5.19 4.27
C PRO A 120 -10.39 -5.97 5.24
N PRO A 121 -11.07 -7.04 4.77
CA PRO A 121 -11.84 -7.93 5.65
C PRO A 121 -10.96 -8.51 6.76
N ALA A 122 -11.51 -8.69 7.95
CA ALA A 122 -10.81 -9.10 9.14
C ALA A 122 -11.56 -10.20 9.90
N TYR A 123 -10.82 -11.22 10.29
CA TYR A 123 -11.26 -12.27 11.19
C TYR A 123 -10.65 -12.03 12.57
N ILE A 124 -11.50 -11.84 13.58
CA ILE A 124 -11.07 -11.55 14.95
C ILE A 124 -11.44 -12.73 15.83
N VAL A 125 -10.46 -13.38 16.46
CA VAL A 125 -10.62 -14.49 17.40
C VAL A 125 -10.64 -13.95 18.83
N GLY A 126 -11.63 -14.38 19.62
CA GLY A 126 -11.72 -14.10 21.05
C GLY A 126 -10.97 -15.12 21.92
N ILE A 127 -11.17 -15.04 23.23
CA ILE A 127 -10.46 -15.84 24.26
C ILE A 127 -10.66 -17.36 24.11
N ARG A 128 -11.65 -17.81 23.34
CA ARG A 128 -11.88 -19.23 23.04
C ARG A 128 -10.95 -19.68 21.90
N GLU A 129 -9.66 -19.82 22.22
CA GLU A 129 -8.56 -19.98 21.26
C GLU A 129 -8.38 -21.41 20.71
N GLY A 130 -8.88 -22.43 21.40
CA GLY A 130 -8.57 -23.85 21.10
C GLY A 130 -9.17 -24.44 19.81
N ILE A 131 -9.84 -23.64 18.98
CA ILE A 131 -10.54 -24.11 17.77
C ILE A 131 -9.80 -23.71 16.48
N TYR A 132 -8.93 -22.69 16.51
CA TYR A 132 -8.35 -22.09 15.29
C TYR A 132 -6.84 -22.30 15.24
N THR A 133 -6.38 -23.10 14.28
CA THR A 133 -4.96 -23.42 14.07
C THR A 133 -4.26 -22.34 13.25
N GLU A 134 -2.93 -22.33 13.30
CA GLU A 134 -2.09 -21.45 12.46
C GLU A 134 -2.31 -21.70 10.96
N GLU A 135 -2.65 -22.93 10.56
CA GLU A 135 -3.04 -23.24 9.18
C GLU A 135 -4.30 -22.48 8.75
N THR A 136 -5.26 -22.30 9.67
CA THR A 136 -6.50 -21.55 9.41
C THR A 136 -6.20 -20.06 9.21
N GLU A 137 -5.33 -19.51 10.04
CA GLU A 137 -4.83 -18.14 9.91
C GLU A 137 -4.13 -17.93 8.56
N GLN A 138 -3.23 -18.82 8.17
CA GLN A 138 -2.53 -18.73 6.88
C GLN A 138 -3.49 -18.80 5.69
N LYS A 139 -4.56 -19.62 5.75
CA LYS A 139 -5.59 -19.70 4.71
C LYS A 139 -6.31 -18.36 4.54
N VAL A 140 -6.73 -17.74 5.65
CA VAL A 140 -7.41 -16.44 5.64
C VAL A 140 -6.52 -15.33 5.10
N VAL A 141 -5.25 -15.29 5.53
CA VAL A 141 -4.27 -14.30 5.07
C VAL A 141 -3.98 -14.44 3.58
N LYS A 142 -3.86 -15.67 3.06
CA LYS A 142 -3.69 -15.93 1.61
C LYS A 142 -4.86 -15.43 0.78
N LEU A 143 -6.07 -15.37 1.34
CA LEU A 143 -7.26 -14.83 0.68
C LEU A 143 -7.34 -13.29 0.73
N GLY A 144 -6.34 -12.62 1.32
CA GLY A 144 -6.29 -11.16 1.42
C GLY A 144 -7.06 -10.58 2.61
N ALA A 145 -7.47 -11.42 3.57
CA ALA A 145 -8.11 -10.99 4.81
C ALA A 145 -7.11 -10.95 5.97
N GLU A 146 -7.35 -10.07 6.93
CA GLU A 146 -6.57 -10.01 8.17
C GLU A 146 -7.07 -11.07 9.17
N PHE A 147 -6.16 -11.57 10.00
CA PHE A 147 -6.48 -12.47 11.11
C PHE A 147 -5.89 -11.91 12.40
N HIS A 148 -6.72 -11.75 13.44
CA HIS A 148 -6.33 -11.14 14.72
C HIS A 148 -6.79 -12.00 15.88
N ARG A 149 -5.96 -12.07 16.92
CA ARG A 149 -6.34 -12.64 18.22
C ARG A 149 -6.43 -11.50 19.23
N VAL A 150 -7.59 -11.36 19.89
CA VAL A 150 -7.82 -10.30 20.86
C VAL A 150 -8.49 -10.86 22.12
N LYS A 151 -8.26 -10.19 23.25
CA LYS A 151 -8.81 -10.59 24.56
C LYS A 151 -10.28 -10.19 24.73
N ARG A 152 -11.12 -10.54 23.75
CA ARG A 152 -12.58 -10.36 23.82
C ARG A 152 -13.28 -11.68 24.11
N GLY A 153 -14.46 -11.63 24.70
CA GLY A 153 -15.33 -12.80 24.80
C GLY A 153 -15.81 -13.28 23.42
N GLY A 154 -16.16 -14.57 23.33
CA GLY A 154 -16.74 -15.18 22.13
C GLY A 154 -15.75 -15.94 21.24
N LEU A 155 -16.29 -16.51 20.16
CA LEU A 155 -15.55 -17.23 19.11
C LEU A 155 -15.05 -16.25 18.03
N ILE A 156 -14.56 -16.77 16.90
CA ILE A 156 -14.18 -15.96 15.74
C ILE A 156 -15.35 -15.12 15.21
N THR A 157 -15.08 -13.88 14.80
CA THR A 157 -16.02 -13.03 14.07
C THR A 157 -15.38 -12.51 12.80
N PHE A 158 -16.19 -12.36 11.75
CA PHE A 158 -15.81 -11.69 10.51
C PHE A 158 -16.30 -10.25 10.51
N HIS A 159 -15.46 -9.35 10.00
CA HIS A 159 -15.80 -7.97 9.71
C HIS A 159 -15.27 -7.58 8.34
N GLY A 160 -16.09 -6.97 7.49
CA GLY A 160 -15.65 -6.58 6.16
C GLY A 160 -16.37 -5.34 5.63
N PRO A 161 -16.16 -5.02 4.34
CA PRO A 161 -16.84 -3.90 3.72
C PRO A 161 -18.37 -4.05 3.77
N GLY A 162 -19.09 -2.95 3.98
CA GLY A 162 -20.53 -2.89 4.20
C GLY A 162 -20.99 -3.23 5.62
N GLN A 163 -20.09 -3.64 6.53
CA GLN A 163 -20.42 -3.94 7.92
C GLN A 163 -19.97 -2.81 8.85
N LEU A 164 -20.93 -2.06 9.39
CA LEU A 164 -20.65 -1.08 10.44
C LEU A 164 -20.34 -1.78 11.76
N VAL A 165 -19.17 -1.48 12.33
CA VAL A 165 -18.72 -1.97 13.64
C VAL A 165 -18.67 -0.80 14.61
N ALA A 166 -19.19 -1.00 15.81
CA ALA A 166 -19.23 0.02 16.85
C ALA A 166 -18.58 -0.51 18.15
N TYR A 167 -17.57 0.20 18.64
CA TYR A 167 -16.89 -0.08 19.89
C TYR A 167 -17.23 1.00 20.93
N PRO A 168 -18.12 0.70 21.89
CA PRO A 168 -18.40 1.61 22.99
C PRO A 168 -17.24 1.62 23.97
N VAL A 169 -16.69 2.81 24.24
CA VAL A 169 -15.66 3.06 25.25
C VAL A 169 -16.30 3.87 26.37
N LYS A 170 -16.47 3.25 27.53
CA LYS A 170 -17.14 3.88 28.68
C LYS A 170 -16.10 4.35 29.70
N TYR A 171 -16.32 5.52 30.27
CA TYR A 171 -15.71 5.92 31.52
C TYR A 171 -16.25 5.03 32.67
N PHE A 172 -15.36 4.56 33.55
CA PHE A 172 -15.67 3.72 34.71
C PHE A 172 -15.36 4.46 36.01
#